data_AF-A0A4Q0A090-F1
#
_entry.id   AF-A0A4Q0A090-F1
#
_cell.length_a   1.000
_cell.length_b   1.000
_cell.length_c   1.000
_cell.angle_alpha   90.00
_cell.angle_beta   90.00
_cell.angle_gamma   90.00
#
_symmetry.space_group_name_H-M   'P 1'
#
loop_
_entity.id
_entity.type
_entity.pdbx_description
1 polymer ?
#
loop_
_entity_poly.entity_id
_entity_poly.type
_entity_poly.pdbx_seq_one_letter_code
_entity_poly.pdbx_strand_id
1 'polypeptide(L)'
;LSDGWYQLPAHVDEVLQRAHERGKIRIGSKLAIMGSKLFGPKEGYAPLEAPDSLTLGLAANSVRIAPWDARLGFHRRQLSVSVDTVDPKGGNTALVDVVIQRKLPISYMEAMPDGSNAVRTAEEEEKLQKVFEVSCPPPGFYLTDPFLLNILTA
;
A
#
# COMPACT_ATOMS: atom_id res chain seq x y z
N LEU A 1 4.44 -20.37 9.63
CA LEU A 1 4.84 -20.65 8.21
C LEU A 1 6.25 -21.22 8.23
N SER A 2 6.58 -22.20 7.38
CA SER A 2 7.93 -22.80 7.34
C SER A 2 8.45 -22.91 5.92
N ASP A 3 9.75 -22.72 5.75
CA ASP A 3 10.49 -22.99 4.51
C ASP A 3 11.15 -24.38 4.50
N GLY A 4 10.89 -25.20 5.53
CA GLY A 4 11.45 -26.53 5.72
C GLY A 4 12.69 -26.56 6.63
N TRP A 5 13.31 -25.41 6.90
CA TRP A 5 14.47 -25.29 7.78
C TRP A 5 14.11 -24.54 9.06
N TYR A 6 13.36 -23.45 8.92
CA TYR A 6 12.93 -22.60 10.03
C TYR A 6 11.43 -22.32 9.96
N GLN A 7 10.90 -21.76 11.03
CA GLN A 7 9.49 -21.37 11.11
C GLN A 7 9.37 -19.95 11.63
N LEU A 8 8.44 -19.19 11.05
CA LEU A 8 8.08 -17.85 11.51
C LEU A 8 6.56 -17.74 11.65
N PRO A 9 6.04 -17.08 12.70
CA PRO A 9 4.62 -16.72 12.74
C PRO A 9 4.26 -15.82 11.56
N ALA A 10 3.05 -16.00 11.03
CA ALA A 10 2.55 -15.22 9.90
C ALA A 10 1.45 -14.26 10.38
N HIS A 11 1.56 -13.00 10.01
CA HIS A 11 0.49 -12.02 10.16
C HIS A 11 -0.38 -12.06 8.89
N VAL A 12 -1.67 -12.34 9.06
CA VAL A 12 -2.61 -12.57 7.96
C VAL A 12 -3.73 -11.54 7.99
N ASP A 13 -4.26 -11.21 6.82
CA ASP A 13 -5.44 -10.34 6.68
C ASP A 13 -6.77 -11.10 6.88
N GLU A 14 -7.88 -10.37 6.88
CA GLU A 14 -9.23 -10.91 7.08
C GLU A 14 -9.60 -11.96 6.00
N VAL A 15 -9.07 -11.83 4.79
CA VAL A 15 -9.36 -12.75 3.68
C VAL A 15 -8.67 -14.09 3.89
N LEU A 16 -7.38 -14.08 4.25
CA LEU A 16 -6.63 -15.28 4.58
C LEU A 16 -7.13 -15.95 5.86
N GLN A 17 -7.53 -15.16 6.86
CA GLN A 17 -8.15 -15.69 8.08
C GLN A 17 -9.44 -16.45 7.74
N ARG A 18 -10.35 -15.86 6.95
CA ARG A 18 -11.57 -16.55 6.48
C ARG A 18 -11.24 -17.80 5.65
N ALA A 19 -10.18 -17.77 4.84
CA ALA A 19 -9.75 -18.94 4.07
C ALA A 19 -9.23 -20.07 4.98
N HIS A 20 -8.58 -19.73 6.09
CA HIS A 20 -8.15 -20.69 7.11
C HIS A 20 -9.35 -21.29 7.86
N GLU A 21 -10.28 -20.46 8.32
CA GLU A 21 -11.50 -20.89 9.03
C GLU A 21 -12.38 -21.81 8.17
N ARG A 22 -12.48 -21.53 6.87
CA ARG A 22 -13.18 -22.39 5.91
C ARG A 22 -12.41 -23.65 5.53
N GLY A 23 -11.21 -23.84 6.08
CA GLY A 23 -10.34 -24.97 5.80
C GLY A 23 -9.81 -25.01 4.37
N LYS A 24 -9.75 -23.89 3.65
CA LYS A 24 -9.03 -23.82 2.36
C LYS A 24 -7.52 -23.82 2.57
N ILE A 25 -7.06 -23.17 3.65
CA ILE A 25 -5.67 -23.18 4.09
C ILE A 25 -5.60 -23.99 5.38
N ARG A 26 -4.88 -25.10 5.34
CA ARG A 26 -4.70 -26.01 6.49
C ARG A 26 -3.23 -26.22 6.79
N ILE A 27 -2.93 -26.71 7.99
CA ILE A 27 -1.57 -27.15 8.34
C ILE A 27 -1.10 -28.19 7.30
N GLY A 28 0.10 -28.00 6.77
CA GLY A 28 0.67 -28.82 5.69
C GLY A 28 0.39 -28.29 4.27
N SER A 29 -0.48 -27.29 4.10
CA SER A 29 -0.68 -26.64 2.80
C SER A 29 0.55 -25.84 2.40
N LYS A 30 0.99 -25.98 1.14
CA LYS A 30 2.05 -25.15 0.59
C LYS A 30 1.45 -23.86 0.02
N LEU A 31 2.09 -22.74 0.29
CA LEU A 31 1.65 -21.43 -0.17
C LEU A 31 2.75 -20.81 -1.04
N ALA A 32 2.35 -20.28 -2.18
CA ALA A 32 3.17 -19.39 -2.97
C ALA A 32 2.85 -17.95 -2.54
N ILE A 33 3.88 -17.20 -2.16
CA ILE A 33 3.76 -15.89 -1.52
C ILE A 33 4.67 -14.92 -2.28
N MET A 34 4.15 -13.73 -2.60
CA MET A 34 4.96 -12.63 -3.13
C MET A 34 4.75 -11.35 -2.32
N GLY A 35 5.76 -10.47 -2.31
CA GLY A 35 5.64 -9.15 -1.69
C GLY A 35 5.40 -9.17 -0.17
N SER A 36 5.70 -10.28 0.50
CA SER A 36 5.57 -10.37 1.96
C SER A 36 6.51 -9.39 2.65
N LYS A 37 6.06 -8.81 3.75
CA LYS A 37 6.85 -7.88 4.55
C LYS A 37 7.16 -8.48 5.91
N LEU A 38 8.31 -8.16 6.46
CA LEU A 38 8.65 -8.54 7.83
C LEU A 38 8.15 -7.47 8.78
N PHE A 39 7.38 -7.87 9.78
CA PHE A 39 6.89 -7.00 10.85
C PHE A 39 7.57 -7.38 12.16
N GLY A 40 7.99 -6.38 12.94
CA GLY A 40 8.69 -6.58 14.20
C GLY A 40 9.96 -5.73 14.29
N PRO A 41 10.89 -6.10 15.19
CA PRO A 41 12.15 -5.41 15.35
C PRO A 41 12.99 -5.43 14.06
N LYS A 42 13.66 -4.33 13.74
CA LYS A 42 14.42 -4.16 12.49
C LYS A 42 15.87 -4.66 12.57
N GLU A 43 16.24 -5.27 13.68
CA GLU A 43 17.57 -5.82 13.88
C GLU A 43 17.73 -7.15 13.12
N GLY A 44 18.97 -7.52 12.83
CA GLY A 44 19.27 -8.85 12.29
C GLY A 44 19.26 -9.89 13.40
N TYR A 45 18.45 -10.94 13.24
CA TYR A 45 18.41 -12.07 14.17
C TYR A 45 18.92 -13.33 13.48
N ALA A 46 19.61 -14.19 14.24
CA ALA A 46 19.81 -15.56 13.81
C ALA A 46 18.42 -16.25 13.73
N PRO A 47 18.16 -17.12 12.73
CA PRO A 47 16.83 -17.71 12.54
C PRO A 47 16.27 -18.47 13.76
N LEU A 48 17.15 -19.04 14.60
CA LEU A 48 16.78 -19.77 15.82
C LEU A 48 16.57 -18.86 17.04
N GLU A 49 17.04 -17.63 16.98
CA GLU A 49 16.96 -16.62 18.06
C GLU A 49 15.91 -15.55 17.75
N ALA A 50 15.16 -15.74 16.66
CA ALA A 50 14.14 -14.79 16.25
C ALA A 50 13.06 -14.66 17.33
N PRO A 51 12.72 -13.43 17.76
CA PRO A 51 11.71 -13.23 18.79
C PRO A 51 10.32 -13.56 18.24
N ASP A 52 9.41 -14.01 19.11
CA ASP A 52 8.03 -14.33 18.74
C ASP A 52 7.23 -13.13 18.20
N SER A 53 7.71 -11.91 18.47
CA SER A 53 7.15 -10.65 17.92
C SER A 53 7.49 -10.45 16.45
N LEU A 54 8.49 -11.16 15.91
CA LEU A 54 8.88 -11.10 14.51
C LEU A 54 7.92 -11.95 13.66
N THR A 55 7.12 -11.30 12.83
CA THR A 55 6.07 -11.96 12.04
C THR A 55 6.20 -11.66 10.56
N LEU A 56 5.86 -12.64 9.72
CA LEU A 56 5.81 -12.45 8.28
C LEU A 56 4.41 -11.99 7.84
N GLY A 57 4.31 -10.77 7.35
CA GLY A 57 3.11 -10.17 6.79
C GLY A 57 2.73 -10.75 5.44
N LEU A 58 1.53 -11.32 5.38
CA LEU A 58 0.92 -11.91 4.19
C LEU A 58 -0.29 -11.09 3.76
N ALA A 59 -0.37 -10.79 2.47
CA ALA A 59 -1.53 -10.18 1.83
C ALA A 59 -2.23 -11.23 0.95
N ALA A 60 -3.53 -11.46 1.12
CA ALA A 60 -4.30 -12.48 0.39
C ALA A 60 -4.19 -12.31 -1.13
N ASN A 61 -4.17 -11.07 -1.60
CA ASN A 61 -4.02 -10.74 -3.02
C ASN A 61 -2.63 -11.09 -3.57
N SER A 62 -1.70 -11.47 -2.71
CA SER A 62 -0.34 -11.89 -3.06
C SER A 62 0.00 -13.31 -2.60
N VAL A 63 -1.01 -14.08 -2.17
CA VAL A 63 -0.87 -15.47 -1.70
C VAL A 63 -1.74 -16.41 -2.52
N ARG A 64 -1.19 -17.55 -2.93
CA ARG A 64 -1.93 -18.63 -3.61
C ARG A 64 -1.54 -19.99 -3.04
N ILE A 65 -2.45 -20.96 -3.13
CA ILE A 65 -2.14 -22.35 -2.79
C ILE A 65 -1.17 -22.88 -3.85
N ALA A 66 -0.06 -23.45 -3.40
CA ALA A 66 0.94 -24.08 -4.25
C ALA A 66 0.65 -25.58 -4.39
N PRO A 67 1.11 -26.22 -5.49
CA PRO A 67 1.08 -27.67 -5.64
C PRO A 67 1.74 -28.40 -4.46
N TRP A 68 1.27 -29.60 -4.16
CA TRP A 68 1.75 -30.40 -3.02
C TRP A 68 3.23 -30.79 -3.14
N ASP A 69 3.74 -30.93 -4.36
CA ASP A 69 5.11 -31.29 -4.70
C ASP A 69 6.03 -30.07 -4.87
N ALA A 70 5.49 -28.84 -4.74
CA ALA A 70 6.26 -27.62 -4.85
C ALA A 70 7.42 -27.59 -3.83
N ARG A 71 8.62 -27.20 -4.27
CA ARG A 71 9.77 -27.02 -3.38
C ARG A 71 9.54 -25.82 -2.46
N LEU A 72 9.89 -25.97 -1.18
CA LEU A 72 9.88 -24.87 -0.22
C LEU A 72 11.08 -23.94 -0.45
N GLY A 73 10.98 -22.73 0.09
CA GLY A 73 11.98 -21.68 -0.07
C GLY A 73 11.67 -20.74 -1.23
N PHE A 74 12.67 -19.98 -1.65
CA PHE A 74 12.51 -18.97 -2.71
C PHE A 74 12.23 -19.62 -4.06
N HIS A 75 11.30 -19.01 -4.79
CA HIS A 75 10.91 -19.44 -6.12
C HIS A 75 11.07 -18.30 -7.13
N ARG A 76 11.50 -18.63 -8.35
CA ARG A 76 11.77 -17.62 -9.39
C ARG A 76 10.52 -17.18 -10.15
N ARG A 77 9.48 -18.01 -10.19
CA ARG A 77 8.24 -17.70 -10.90
C ARG A 77 7.44 -16.68 -10.12
N GLN A 78 7.07 -15.60 -10.81
CA GLN A 78 6.18 -14.59 -10.26
C GLN A 78 4.73 -15.09 -10.24
N LEU A 79 3.97 -14.66 -9.21
CA LEU A 79 2.54 -14.90 -9.10
C LEU A 79 1.78 -13.74 -9.73
N SER A 80 1.23 -13.94 -10.92
CA SER A 80 0.28 -13.01 -11.53
C SER A 80 -1.13 -13.28 -11.00
N VAL A 81 -1.84 -12.22 -10.65
CA VAL A 81 -3.21 -12.28 -10.15
C VAL A 81 -4.13 -11.57 -11.13
N SER A 82 -5.23 -12.23 -11.48
CA SER A 82 -6.28 -11.63 -12.30
C SER A 82 -7.13 -10.69 -11.45
N VAL A 83 -7.52 -9.55 -12.03
CA VAL A 83 -8.21 -8.44 -11.36
C VAL A 83 -9.55 -8.89 -10.73
N ASP A 84 -10.23 -9.84 -11.36
CA ASP A 84 -11.49 -10.42 -10.86
C ASP A 84 -11.34 -11.16 -9.51
N THR A 85 -10.14 -11.64 -9.21
CA THR A 85 -9.84 -12.36 -7.96
C THR A 85 -9.29 -11.48 -6.85
N VAL A 86 -9.09 -10.18 -7.10
CA VAL A 86 -8.57 -9.23 -6.11
C VAL A 86 -9.68 -8.90 -5.11
N ASP A 87 -9.44 -9.17 -3.83
CA ASP A 87 -10.36 -8.81 -2.75
C ASP A 87 -9.96 -7.45 -2.16
N PRO A 88 -10.87 -6.47 -1.99
CA PRO A 88 -10.54 -5.16 -1.45
C PRO A 88 -9.95 -5.21 -0.02
N LYS A 89 -10.23 -6.27 0.74
CA LYS A 89 -9.68 -6.50 2.08
C LYS A 89 -8.41 -7.36 2.08
N GLY A 90 -7.95 -7.81 0.91
CA GLY A 90 -6.85 -8.75 0.73
C GLY A 90 -5.45 -8.14 0.65
N GLY A 91 -5.31 -6.86 1.03
CA GLY A 91 -4.06 -6.11 0.92
C GLY A 91 -3.59 -5.87 -0.53
N ASN A 92 -2.32 -5.48 -0.69
CA ASN A 92 -1.76 -5.18 -2.01
C ASN A 92 -1.58 -6.44 -2.86
N THR A 93 -1.78 -6.29 -4.17
CA THR A 93 -1.52 -7.31 -5.18
C THR A 93 -0.08 -7.23 -5.67
N ALA A 94 0.64 -8.35 -5.71
CA ALA A 94 2.05 -8.36 -6.06
C ALA A 94 2.31 -8.11 -7.56
N LEU A 95 1.53 -8.73 -8.44
CA LEU A 95 1.62 -8.56 -9.89
C LEU A 95 0.25 -8.80 -10.52
N VAL A 96 -0.14 -7.91 -11.42
CA VAL A 96 -1.37 -8.02 -12.21
C VAL A 96 -0.99 -7.88 -13.68
N ASP A 97 -1.49 -8.78 -14.50
CA ASP A 97 -1.39 -8.67 -15.96
C ASP A 97 -2.67 -8.00 -16.49
N VAL A 98 -2.51 -6.86 -17.16
CA VAL A 98 -3.63 -6.01 -17.58
C VAL A 98 -3.48 -5.54 -19.01
N VAL A 99 -4.61 -5.38 -19.69
CA VAL A 99 -4.70 -4.74 -21.01
C VAL A 99 -5.27 -3.33 -20.82
N ILE A 100 -4.56 -2.31 -21.30
CA ILE A 100 -5.01 -0.93 -21.22
C ILE A 100 -6.19 -0.73 -22.17
N GLN A 101 -7.39 -0.57 -21.61
CA GLN A 101 -8.60 -0.35 -22.41
C GLN A 101 -8.79 1.12 -22.81
N ARG A 102 -8.54 2.05 -21.87
CA ARG A 102 -8.75 3.49 -22.06
C ARG A 102 -7.70 4.27 -21.29
N LYS A 103 -7.21 5.35 -21.89
CA LYS A 103 -6.38 6.37 -21.23
C LYS A 103 -7.28 7.56 -20.91
N LEU A 104 -7.44 7.87 -19.62
CA LEU A 104 -8.20 9.04 -19.16
C LEU A 104 -7.32 10.29 -19.16
N PRO A 105 -7.89 11.51 -19.32
CA PRO A 105 -7.14 12.74 -19.13
C PRO A 105 -6.67 12.88 -17.68
N ILE A 106 -5.65 13.68 -17.46
CA ILE A 106 -5.12 13.97 -16.12
C ILE A 106 -6.18 14.70 -15.30
N SER A 107 -6.41 14.23 -14.09
CA SER A 107 -7.27 14.86 -13.09
C SER A 107 -6.45 15.29 -11.87
N TYR A 108 -6.80 16.41 -11.28
CA TYR A 108 -6.21 16.96 -10.07
C TYR A 108 -7.14 16.67 -8.89
N MET A 109 -6.59 16.33 -7.73
CA MET A 109 -7.37 16.07 -6.52
C MET A 109 -6.85 16.96 -5.39
N GLU A 110 -7.70 17.83 -4.87
CA GLU A 110 -7.41 18.68 -3.70
C GLU A 110 -8.08 18.10 -2.47
N ALA A 111 -7.31 17.86 -1.42
CA ALA A 111 -7.82 17.50 -0.11
C ALA A 111 -8.21 18.78 0.64
N MET A 112 -9.49 18.94 0.89
CA MET A 112 -10.05 20.12 1.55
C MET A 112 -9.87 20.05 3.08
N PRO A 113 -9.89 21.19 3.78
CA PRO A 113 -9.79 21.23 5.25
C PRO A 113 -10.93 20.51 5.97
N ASP A 114 -12.07 20.34 5.30
CA ASP A 114 -13.24 19.60 5.80
C ASP A 114 -13.08 18.07 5.68
N GLY A 115 -11.96 17.59 5.12
CA GLY A 115 -11.67 16.19 4.88
C GLY A 115 -12.30 15.61 3.62
N SER A 116 -13.01 16.43 2.82
CA SER A 116 -13.50 16.04 1.50
C SER A 116 -12.40 16.17 0.45
N ASN A 117 -12.57 15.47 -0.69
CA ASN A 117 -11.66 15.57 -1.82
C ASN A 117 -12.41 16.16 -3.02
N ALA A 118 -11.88 17.24 -3.59
CA ALA A 118 -12.39 17.83 -4.82
C ALA A 118 -11.56 17.34 -6.01
N VAL A 119 -12.20 16.73 -7.00
CA VAL A 119 -11.53 16.28 -8.24
C VAL A 119 -11.82 17.28 -9.36
N ARG A 120 -10.76 17.73 -10.05
CA ARG A 120 -10.82 18.77 -11.07
C ARG A 120 -10.10 18.37 -12.35
N THR A 121 -10.53 18.99 -13.44
CA THR A 121 -9.84 18.92 -14.73
C THR A 121 -8.65 19.87 -14.78
N ALA A 122 -7.76 19.70 -15.78
CA ALA A 122 -6.60 20.56 -15.95
C ALA A 122 -6.95 22.05 -16.13
N GLU A 123 -8.04 22.35 -16.86
CA GLU A 123 -8.45 23.74 -17.09
C GLU A 123 -9.01 24.41 -15.83
N GLU A 124 -9.75 23.66 -15.01
CA GLU A 124 -10.30 24.16 -13.75
C GLU A 124 -9.19 24.41 -12.73
N GLU A 125 -8.20 23.52 -12.69
CA GLU A 125 -7.04 23.69 -11.83
C GLU A 125 -6.20 24.91 -12.24
N GLU A 126 -5.94 25.13 -13.53
CA GLU A 126 -5.17 26.31 -13.99
C GLU A 126 -5.88 27.62 -13.63
N LYS A 127 -7.22 27.67 -13.74
CA LYS A 127 -8.01 28.84 -13.33
C LYS A 127 -7.90 29.07 -11.84
N LEU A 128 -8.03 28.02 -11.04
CA LEU A 128 -7.91 28.13 -9.58
C LEU A 128 -6.49 28.48 -9.14
N GLN A 129 -5.47 27.93 -9.78
CA GLN A 129 -4.08 28.25 -9.48
C GLN A 129 -3.81 29.74 -9.70
N LYS A 130 -4.35 30.33 -10.79
CA LYS A 130 -4.28 31.78 -11.03
C LYS A 130 -5.03 32.59 -9.97
N VAL A 131 -6.22 32.15 -9.56
CA VAL A 131 -6.99 32.81 -8.50
C VAL A 131 -6.27 32.72 -7.15
N PHE A 132 -5.71 31.55 -6.84
CA PHE A 132 -5.00 31.28 -5.60
C PHE A 132 -3.73 32.14 -5.51
N GLU A 133 -2.93 32.19 -6.59
CA GLU A 133 -1.71 33.01 -6.67
C GLU A 133 -1.99 34.51 -6.46
N VAL A 134 -3.14 35.00 -6.91
CA VAL A 134 -3.58 36.38 -6.64
C VAL A 134 -4.03 36.56 -5.18
N SER A 135 -4.69 35.56 -4.59
CA SER A 135 -5.24 35.63 -3.22
C SER A 135 -4.20 35.39 -2.12
N CYS A 136 -3.20 34.56 -2.38
CA CYS A 136 -2.12 34.19 -1.47
C CYS A 136 -0.78 34.38 -2.20
N PRO A 137 -0.21 35.59 -2.21
CA PRO A 137 1.13 35.81 -2.72
C PRO A 137 2.16 34.97 -1.94
N PRO A 138 3.30 34.61 -2.58
CA PRO A 138 4.29 33.73 -1.96
C PRO A 138 4.78 34.30 -0.61
N PRO A 139 5.08 33.43 0.37
CA PRO A 139 5.56 33.86 1.68
C PRO A 139 6.87 34.65 1.52
N GLY A 140 6.75 35.97 1.63
CA GLY A 140 7.82 36.94 1.34
C GLY A 140 7.32 38.30 0.84
N PHE A 141 6.12 38.38 0.24
CA PHE A 141 5.55 39.66 -0.22
C PHE A 141 4.97 40.53 0.90
N TYR A 142 4.49 39.93 1.99
CA TYR A 142 3.87 40.65 3.12
C TYR A 142 4.83 41.53 3.94
N LEU A 143 6.15 41.45 3.70
CA LEU A 143 7.15 42.27 4.38
C LEU A 143 7.44 43.61 3.68
N THR A 144 6.80 43.89 2.55
CA THR A 144 7.01 45.13 1.78
C THR A 144 5.82 46.07 1.74
N ASP A 145 4.70 45.71 2.38
CA ASP A 145 3.52 46.57 2.43
C ASP A 145 3.61 47.52 3.65
N PRO A 146 3.86 48.83 3.46
CA PRO A 146 4.03 49.77 4.56
C PRO A 146 2.76 49.95 5.41
N PHE A 147 1.60 49.46 4.97
CA PHE A 147 0.36 49.51 5.76
C PHE A 147 0.27 48.38 6.81
N LEU A 148 0.86 47.21 6.58
CA LEU A 148 0.80 46.08 7.51
C LEU A 148 1.90 46.13 8.59
N LEU A 149 2.97 46.88 8.37
CA LEU A 149 4.05 47.05 9.36
C LEU A 149 3.59 47.82 10.62
N ASN A 150 2.58 48.68 10.50
CA ASN A 150 2.04 49.48 11.59
C ASN A 150 1.07 48.71 12.52
N ILE A 151 0.58 47.53 12.11
CA ILE A 151 -0.33 46.73 12.95
C ILE A 151 0.45 45.76 13.85
N LEU A 152 1.69 45.41 13.47
CA LEU A 152 2.56 44.48 14.23
C LEU A 152 3.52 45.19 15.19
N THR A 153 3.60 46.53 15.18
CA THR A 153 4.48 47.32 16.07
C THR A 153 3.74 48.20 17.09
N ALA A 154 2.44 47.98 17.29
CA ALA A 154 1.63 48.63 18.34
C ALA A 154 1.20 47.66 19.44
#